data_AF-A0A821IAC2-F1
#
_entry.id   AF-A0A821IAC2-F1
#
_cell.length_a   1.000
_cell.length_b   1.000
_cell.length_c   1.000
_cell.angle_alpha   90.00
_cell.angle_beta   90.00
_cell.angle_gamma   90.00
#
_symmetry.space_group_name_H-M   'P 1'
#
loop_
_entity.id
_entity.type
_entity.pdbx_description
1 polymer ?
#
loop_
_entity_poly.entity_id
_entity_poly.type
_entity_poly.pdbx_seq_one_letter_code
_entity_poly.pdbx_strand_id
1 'polypeptide(L)'
;MSIEMRNFLNLISELVQLKDFNKYRGDLDTKDDQHGVYSYYTTYQNHQIMFNVAPMIPSVKNDLEFIRRKSLIANSLICIVFQDGSEISFQPDSFLGKVVQVYIVVKPIQIKSDLYYKIDIWRRCDIEPIVDPPGG
;
A
#
# COMPACT_ATOMS: atom_id res chain seq x y z
N MET A 1 -3.10 8.10 -9.78
CA MET A 1 -1.90 7.99 -8.94
C MET A 1 -1.09 9.25 -9.17
N SER A 2 -0.81 10.01 -8.11
CA SER A 2 -0.04 11.25 -8.21
C SER A 2 1.46 11.01 -8.35
N ILE A 3 2.19 12.09 -8.62
CA ILE A 3 3.65 12.06 -8.82
C ILE A 3 4.33 11.74 -7.49
N GLU A 4 3.85 12.35 -6.41
CA GLU A 4 4.32 12.21 -5.03
C GLU A 4 4.17 10.76 -4.54
N MET A 5 3.02 10.14 -4.81
CA MET A 5 2.77 8.73 -4.49
C MET A 5 3.69 7.82 -5.32
N ARG A 6 3.89 8.12 -6.60
CA ARG A 6 4.79 7.35 -7.47
C ARG A 6 6.24 7.45 -6.98
N ASN A 7 6.70 8.64 -6.62
CA ASN A 7 8.03 8.88 -6.07
C ASN A 7 8.23 8.11 -4.77
N PHE A 8 7.22 8.10 -3.90
CA PHE A 8 7.25 7.32 -2.66
C PHE A 8 7.34 5.81 -2.94
N LEU A 9 6.53 5.27 -3.86
CA LEU A 9 6.59 3.86 -4.23
C LEU A 9 7.96 3.50 -4.82
N ASN A 10 8.50 4.32 -5.71
CA ASN A 10 9.85 4.15 -6.27
C ASN A 10 10.96 4.23 -5.21
N LEU A 11 10.73 4.93 -4.10
CA LEU A 11 11.69 5.01 -2.99
C LEU A 11 11.74 3.69 -2.20
N ILE A 12 10.60 3.04 -2.00
CA ILE A 12 10.50 1.83 -1.15
C ILE A 12 10.49 0.52 -1.95
N SER A 13 10.41 0.59 -3.28
CA SER A 13 10.19 -0.57 -4.13
C SER A 13 10.47 -0.29 -5.61
N GLU A 14 10.40 -1.33 -6.42
CA GLU A 14 10.60 -1.28 -7.87
C GLU A 14 9.32 -1.62 -8.61
N LEU A 15 9.05 -0.92 -9.71
CA LEU A 15 7.93 -1.25 -10.60
C LEU A 15 8.26 -2.55 -11.36
N VAL A 16 7.37 -3.53 -11.27
CA VAL A 16 7.52 -4.84 -11.92
C VAL A 16 6.31 -5.17 -12.79
N GLN A 17 6.54 -5.90 -13.89
CA GLN A 17 5.47 -6.47 -14.70
C GLN A 17 4.91 -7.71 -14.01
N LEU A 18 3.58 -7.84 -13.97
CA LEU A 18 2.90 -8.98 -13.34
C LEU A 18 2.84 -10.21 -14.22
N LYS A 19 2.67 -10.02 -15.53
CA LYS A 19 2.68 -11.13 -16.49
C LYS A 19 3.99 -11.91 -16.40
N ASP A 20 3.87 -13.22 -16.20
CA ASP A 20 4.99 -14.16 -16.04
C ASP A 20 5.94 -13.84 -14.86
N PHE A 21 5.51 -13.02 -13.90
CA PHE A 21 6.29 -12.73 -12.70
C PHE A 21 6.49 -14.00 -11.87
N ASN A 22 7.77 -14.33 -11.62
CA ASN A 22 8.17 -15.62 -11.07
C ASN A 22 8.64 -15.58 -9.59
N LYS A 23 8.47 -14.44 -8.91
CA LYS A 23 8.74 -14.27 -7.48
C LYS A 23 7.43 -14.22 -6.67
N TYR A 24 7.49 -13.90 -5.38
CA TYR A 24 6.31 -13.75 -4.53
C TYR A 24 5.35 -12.67 -5.06
N ARG A 25 4.10 -13.06 -5.29
CA ARG A 25 3.09 -12.23 -5.98
C ARG A 25 1.97 -11.67 -5.11
N GLY A 26 1.95 -11.93 -3.79
CA GLY A 26 1.01 -11.30 -2.85
C GLY A 26 -0.46 -11.30 -3.30
N ASP A 27 -0.95 -12.46 -3.78
CA ASP A 27 -2.30 -12.67 -4.34
C ASP A 27 -2.62 -11.98 -5.67
N LEU A 28 -1.66 -11.27 -6.27
CA LEU A 28 -1.83 -10.68 -7.59
C LEU A 28 -1.84 -11.75 -8.69
N ASP A 29 -2.62 -11.47 -9.73
CA ASP A 29 -2.73 -12.33 -10.90
C ASP A 29 -1.53 -12.07 -11.81
N THR A 30 -0.89 -13.14 -12.28
CA THR A 30 0.31 -13.09 -13.10
C THR A 30 0.10 -13.72 -14.48
N LYS A 31 -1.15 -14.05 -14.83
CA LYS A 31 -1.49 -14.75 -16.07
C LYS A 31 -2.40 -13.93 -16.98
N ASP A 32 -3.49 -13.40 -16.44
CA ASP A 32 -4.60 -12.85 -17.21
C ASP A 32 -4.82 -11.34 -16.97
N ASP A 33 -3.81 -10.64 -16.43
CA ASP A 33 -3.79 -9.21 -16.10
C ASP A 33 -4.97 -8.74 -15.23
N GLN A 34 -5.63 -9.64 -14.49
CA GLN A 34 -6.87 -9.31 -13.79
C GLN A 34 -6.65 -8.35 -12.61
N HIS A 35 -5.43 -8.27 -12.09
CA HIS A 35 -5.02 -7.35 -11.03
C HIS A 35 -4.15 -6.20 -11.53
N GLY A 36 -4.11 -6.00 -12.85
CA GLY A 36 -3.28 -5.01 -13.52
C GLY A 36 -2.11 -5.64 -14.26
N VAL A 37 -1.40 -4.82 -15.03
CA VAL A 37 -0.22 -5.26 -15.81
C VAL A 37 1.07 -5.08 -15.00
N TYR A 38 1.07 -4.13 -14.07
CA TYR A 38 2.23 -3.79 -13.25
C TYR A 38 1.85 -3.72 -11.77
N SER A 39 2.85 -3.92 -10.93
CA SER A 39 2.77 -3.66 -9.50
C SER A 39 4.12 -3.18 -8.99
N TYR A 40 4.24 -2.99 -7.67
CA TYR A 40 5.49 -2.67 -7.02
C TYR A 40 5.96 -3.83 -6.15
N TYR A 41 7.26 -4.08 -6.17
CA TYR A 41 7.88 -5.21 -5.48
C TYR A 41 9.22 -4.80 -4.87
N THR A 42 9.58 -5.37 -3.73
CA THR A 42 10.92 -5.21 -3.16
C THR A 42 11.37 -6.48 -2.43
N THR A 43 12.66 -6.53 -2.09
CA THR A 43 13.22 -7.52 -1.18
C THR A 43 13.96 -6.80 -0.06
N TYR A 44 13.57 -7.06 1.19
CA TYR A 44 14.20 -6.47 2.36
C TYR A 44 14.57 -7.58 3.34
N GLN A 45 15.85 -7.65 3.74
CA GLN A 45 16.37 -8.70 4.64
C GLN A 45 15.95 -10.13 4.21
N ASN A 46 16.08 -10.46 2.92
CA ASN A 46 15.64 -11.72 2.30
C ASN A 46 14.13 -12.00 2.33
N HIS A 47 13.30 -11.06 2.79
CA HIS A 47 11.84 -11.14 2.71
C HIS A 47 11.36 -10.45 1.44
N GLN A 48 10.49 -11.14 0.70
CA GLN A 48 9.89 -10.65 -0.53
C GLN A 48 8.59 -9.92 -0.20
N ILE A 49 8.42 -8.70 -0.72
CA ILE A 49 7.26 -7.85 -0.44
C ILE A 49 6.63 -7.46 -1.79
N MET A 50 5.35 -7.78 -1.95
CA MET A 50 4.53 -7.35 -3.09
C MET A 50 3.50 -6.34 -2.59
N PHE A 51 3.40 -5.19 -3.27
CA PHE A 51 2.47 -4.13 -2.89
C PHE A 51 1.17 -4.22 -3.68
N ASN A 52 0.04 -4.37 -2.99
CA ASN A 52 -1.29 -4.33 -3.62
C ASN A 52 -1.73 -2.87 -3.83
N VAL A 53 -1.23 -2.23 -4.89
CA VAL A 53 -1.41 -0.79 -5.13
C VAL A 53 -2.82 -0.49 -5.67
N ALA A 54 -3.69 0.04 -4.82
CA ALA A 54 -5.11 0.25 -5.12
C ALA A 54 -5.39 0.97 -6.47
N PRO A 55 -4.71 2.09 -6.82
CA PRO A 55 -4.93 2.75 -8.11
C PRO A 55 -4.46 1.96 -9.34
N MET A 56 -3.62 0.94 -9.16
CA MET A 56 -3.11 0.09 -10.25
C MET A 56 -3.97 -1.15 -10.49
N ILE A 57 -4.84 -1.50 -9.53
CA ILE A 57 -5.79 -2.61 -9.66
C ILE A 57 -6.99 -2.13 -10.50
N PRO A 58 -7.28 -2.78 -11.65
CA PRO A 58 -8.39 -2.40 -12.52
C PRO A 58 -9.74 -2.46 -11.79
N SER A 59 -10.57 -1.45 -12.00
CA SER A 59 -11.99 -1.52 -11.64
C SER A 59 -12.73 -2.33 -12.71
N VAL A 60 -13.48 -3.34 -12.30
CA VAL A 60 -14.32 -4.11 -13.22
C VAL A 60 -15.58 -3.30 -13.55
N LYS A 61 -16.03 -3.30 -14.81
CA LYS A 61 -17.34 -2.72 -15.16
C LYS A 61 -18.42 -3.42 -14.31
N ASN A 62 -19.27 -2.64 -13.64
CA ASN A 62 -20.28 -3.07 -12.66
C ASN A 62 -19.80 -3.40 -11.25
N ASP A 63 -18.51 -3.23 -10.92
CA ASP A 63 -18.04 -3.29 -9.53
C ASP A 63 -18.13 -1.90 -8.87
N LEU A 64 -19.36 -1.42 -8.70
CA LEU A 64 -19.66 -0.09 -8.11
C LEU A 64 -19.05 0.07 -6.71
N GLU A 65 -18.90 -1.04 -5.99
CA GLU A 65 -18.37 -1.09 -4.63
C GLU A 65 -16.85 -1.29 -4.58
N PHE A 66 -16.16 -1.39 -5.72
CA PHE A 66 -14.73 -1.71 -5.82
C PHE A 66 -14.34 -2.96 -5.02
N ILE A 67 -15.23 -3.95 -4.92
CA ILE A 67 -15.10 -5.16 -4.11
C ILE A 67 -13.77 -5.85 -4.38
N ARG A 68 -13.34 -5.94 -5.64
CA ARG A 68 -12.07 -6.62 -5.99
C ARG A 68 -10.86 -5.91 -5.39
N ARG A 69 -10.80 -4.58 -5.54
CA ARG A 69 -9.76 -3.73 -4.95
C ARG A 69 -9.82 -3.76 -3.43
N LYS A 70 -11.03 -3.66 -2.86
CA LYS A 70 -11.26 -3.72 -1.40
C LYS A 70 -10.83 -5.07 -0.84
N SER A 71 -11.10 -6.19 -1.50
CA SER A 71 -10.72 -7.54 -1.05
C SER A 71 -9.21 -7.71 -0.91
N LEU A 72 -8.44 -7.31 -1.93
CA LEU A 72 -6.97 -7.40 -1.90
C LEU A 72 -6.35 -6.54 -0.78
N ILE A 73 -6.91 -5.37 -0.53
CA ILE A 73 -6.42 -4.44 0.52
C ILE A 73 -6.88 -4.91 1.91
N ALA A 74 -8.14 -5.33 2.05
CA ALA A 74 -8.73 -5.78 3.32
C ALA A 74 -8.12 -7.08 3.83
N ASN A 75 -7.54 -7.91 2.97
CA ASN A 75 -6.85 -9.15 3.35
C ASN A 75 -5.37 -8.93 3.72
N SER A 76 -4.87 -7.69 3.63
CA SER A 76 -3.49 -7.37 4.01
C SER A 76 -3.41 -7.07 5.51
N LEU A 77 -2.41 -7.61 6.22
CA LEU A 77 -2.18 -7.30 7.64
C LEU A 77 -1.72 -5.85 7.85
N ILE A 78 -0.99 -5.29 6.88
CA ILE A 78 -0.44 -3.94 6.90
C ILE A 78 -1.00 -3.18 5.71
N CYS A 79 -1.51 -1.98 5.93
CA CYS A 79 -2.03 -1.09 4.89
C CYS A 79 -1.27 0.24 4.89
N ILE A 80 -0.70 0.64 3.76
CA ILE A 80 -0.10 1.98 3.60
C ILE A 80 -1.15 2.90 3.00
N VAL A 81 -1.44 4.00 3.71
CA VAL A 81 -2.39 5.03 3.27
C VAL A 81 -1.60 6.26 2.86
N PHE A 82 -1.53 6.52 1.55
CA PHE A 82 -0.90 7.72 1.02
C PHE A 82 -1.91 8.86 0.92
N GLN A 83 -1.73 9.92 1.72
CA GLN A 83 -2.64 11.06 1.79
C GLN A 83 -2.13 12.21 0.93
N ASP A 84 -2.54 12.22 -0.33
CA ASP A 84 -2.19 13.29 -1.25
C ASP A 84 -3.12 14.49 -1.10
N GLY A 85 -2.58 15.64 -0.69
CA GLY A 85 -3.25 16.94 -0.70
C GLY A 85 -4.51 17.11 0.17
N SER A 86 -4.94 16.09 0.93
CA SER A 86 -6.16 16.17 1.74
C SER A 86 -5.89 16.64 3.19
N GLU A 87 -6.70 17.58 3.66
CA GLU A 87 -6.79 18.00 5.06
C GLU A 87 -7.58 16.99 5.91
N ILE A 88 -8.24 16.01 5.26
CA ILE A 88 -9.01 14.98 5.94
C ILE A 88 -8.03 14.02 6.63
N SER A 89 -8.07 14.01 7.96
CA SER A 89 -7.28 13.06 8.76
C SER A 89 -7.77 11.64 8.50
N PHE A 90 -6.84 10.72 8.27
CA PHE A 90 -7.16 9.30 8.15
C PHE A 90 -7.75 8.80 9.47
N GLN A 91 -8.93 8.19 9.42
CA GLN A 91 -9.57 7.55 10.57
C GLN A 91 -9.65 6.03 10.33
N PRO A 92 -8.91 5.20 11.09
CA PRO A 92 -8.88 3.75 10.89
C PRO A 92 -10.27 3.09 10.92
N ASP A 93 -11.16 3.57 11.80
CA ASP A 93 -12.52 3.04 11.99
C ASP A 93 -13.39 3.14 10.72
N SER A 94 -12.99 4.00 9.78
CA SER A 94 -13.71 4.24 8.53
C SER A 94 -13.25 3.39 7.34
N PHE A 95 -12.17 2.59 7.47
CA PHE A 95 -11.56 1.89 6.34
C PHE A 95 -11.25 0.40 6.59
N LEU A 96 -11.90 -0.45 5.79
CA LEU A 96 -11.50 -1.80 5.35
C LEU A 96 -11.12 -2.85 6.41
N GLY A 97 -12.02 -3.85 6.54
CA GLY A 97 -11.67 -5.27 6.77
C GLY A 97 -11.28 -5.67 8.21
N LYS A 98 -11.76 -6.83 8.68
CA LYS A 98 -11.43 -7.37 10.01
C LYS A 98 -9.95 -7.76 10.19
N VAL A 99 -9.16 -7.80 9.11
CA VAL A 99 -7.82 -8.41 9.07
C VAL A 99 -6.69 -7.37 9.13
N VAL A 100 -6.91 -6.13 8.69
CA VAL A 100 -5.87 -5.09 8.76
C VAL A 100 -5.56 -4.77 10.22
N GLN A 101 -4.29 -4.88 10.58
CA GLN A 101 -3.79 -4.71 11.96
C GLN A 101 -3.04 -3.39 12.14
N VAL A 102 -2.32 -2.97 11.10
CA VAL A 102 -1.47 -1.78 11.11
C VAL A 102 -1.76 -0.93 9.88
N TYR A 103 -1.96 0.37 10.10
CA TYR A 103 -1.99 1.37 9.05
C TYR A 103 -0.76 2.27 9.16
N ILE A 104 -0.05 2.45 8.06
CA ILE A 104 1.06 3.40 7.94
C ILE A 104 0.55 4.54 7.07
N VAL A 105 0.28 5.68 7.67
CA VAL A 105 -0.22 6.87 6.99
C VAL A 105 0.97 7.70 6.55
N VAL A 106 1.06 7.97 5.25
CA VAL A 106 2.16 8.72 4.64
C VAL A 106 1.58 9.99 4.02
N LYS A 107 2.04 11.15 4.50
CA LYS A 107 1.67 12.46 3.96
C LYS A 107 2.90 13.14 3.35
N PRO A 108 2.92 13.42 2.03
CA PRO A 108 3.97 14.24 1.44
C PRO A 108 3.89 15.66 1.99
N ILE A 109 5.04 16.22 2.38
CA ILE A 109 5.18 17.60 2.85
C ILE A 109 6.28 18.25 2.01
N GLN A 110 5.91 19.30 1.29
CA GLN A 110 6.86 20.12 0.57
C GLN A 110 7.40 21.20 1.51
N ILE A 111 8.70 21.19 1.80
CA ILE A 111 9.37 22.23 2.58
C ILE A 111 10.39 22.90 1.66
N LYS A 112 10.11 24.15 1.27
CA LYS A 112 10.86 24.86 0.22
C LYS A 112 10.83 24.04 -1.09
N SER A 113 11.99 23.62 -1.59
CA SER A 113 12.15 22.84 -2.82
C SER A 113 12.27 21.33 -2.59
N ASP A 114 12.33 20.89 -1.33
CA ASP A 114 12.54 19.49 -0.99
C ASP A 114 11.24 18.80 -0.57
N LEU A 115 11.10 17.54 -0.98
CA LEU A 115 9.96 16.69 -0.65
C LEU A 115 10.29 15.81 0.57
N TYR A 116 9.50 15.95 1.62
CA TYR A 116 9.55 15.11 2.82
C TYR A 116 8.29 14.26 2.93
N TYR A 117 8.35 13.21 3.75
CA TYR A 117 7.19 12.39 4.08
C TYR A 117 6.99 12.37 5.59
N LYS A 118 5.86 12.88 6.06
CA LYS A 118 5.40 12.64 7.43
C LYS A 118 4.74 11.28 7.50
N ILE A 119 5.11 10.50 8.50
CA ILE A 119 4.62 9.14 8.72
C ILE A 119 3.92 9.09 10.08
N ASP A 120 2.65 8.68 10.09
CA ASP A 120 1.88 8.40 11.29
C ASP A 120 1.50 6.90 11.29
N ILE A 121 1.74 6.18 12.38
CA ILE A 121 1.45 4.74 12.48
C ILE A 121 0.23 4.54 13.37
N TRP A 122 -0.77 3.85 12.84
CA TRP A 122 -1.95 3.41 13.58
C TRP A 122 -1.94 1.91 13.69
N ARG A 123 -2.34 1.43 14.86
CA ARG A 123 -2.40 0.02 15.18
C ARG A 123 -3.70 -0.27 15.88
N ARG A 124 -4.31 -1.41 15.57
CA ARG A 124 -5.44 -1.88 16.38
C ARG A 124 -4.98 -2.18 17.82
N CYS A 125 -5.76 -1.70 18.78
CA CYS A 125 -5.46 -1.76 20.21
C CYS A 125 -5.39 -3.18 20.78
N ASP A 126 -5.94 -4.19 20.09
CA ASP A 126 -6.04 -5.58 20.55
C ASP A 126 -4.81 -6.45 20.22
N ILE A 127 -3.70 -5.84 19.80
CA ILE A 127 -2.51 -6.56 19.31
C ILE A 127 -1.25 -6.01 20.01
N GLU A 128 -0.31 -6.87 20.42
CA GLU A 128 0.90 -6.48 21.18
C GLU A 128 1.97 -5.73 20.36
N PRO A 129 2.57 -4.63 20.86
CA PRO A 129 3.59 -3.81 20.17
C PRO A 129 4.56 -4.63 19.30
N ILE A 130 4.65 -4.29 17.99
CA ILE A 130 5.76 -4.78 17.17
C ILE A 130 6.94 -3.97 17.68
N VAL A 131 7.94 -4.65 18.24
CA VAL A 131 9.11 -4.05 18.89
C VAL A 131 9.61 -2.87 18.04
N ASP A 132 9.62 -1.67 18.62
CA ASP A 132 10.17 -0.49 17.96
C ASP A 132 11.60 -0.79 17.48
N PRO A 133 12.04 -0.26 16.33
CA PRO A 133 13.43 -0.42 15.93
C PRO A 133 14.34 0.12 17.06
N PRO A 134 15.37 -0.64 17.46
CA PRO A 134 16.23 -0.21 18.55
C PRO A 134 16.98 1.06 18.17
N GLY A 135 16.68 2.16 18.87
CA GLY A 135 17.44 3.41 18.83
C GLY A 135 16.71 4.58 18.17
N GLY A 136 15.94 5.31 18.99
CA GLY A 136 15.70 6.75 18.80
C GLY A 136 16.76 7.56 19.54
#